data_AF-A0A8I6RLJ3-F1
#
_entry.id   AF-A0A8I6RLJ3-F1
#
_cell.length_a   1.000
_cell.length_b   1.000
_cell.length_c   1.000
_cell.angle_alpha   90.00
_cell.angle_beta   90.00
_cell.angle_gamma   90.00
#
_symmetry.space_group_name_H-M   'P 1'
#
loop_
_entity.id
_entity.type
_entity.pdbx_description
1 polymer ?
#
loop_
_entity_poly.entity_id
_entity_poly.type
_entity_poly.pdbx_seq_one_letter_code
_entity_poly.pdbx_strand_id
1 'polypeptide(L)'
;MLKQWQFTKRKHNSLSRKRGSFGYSQLTYMIPDQVDPLSFLTEKALEFAKRYLKKNEPFTYKELPILKVRGDDINLQVRIKDLSVASGATFRTDDIITDPERMSIRFRIIFPQIIIAGRYSVSGKEEGKKVSSKGQFRIGLYNSKVTGRLSLLIIEGKIYIKRFDMDYFINNNLKFRWNS
;
A
#
# COMPACT_ATOMS: atom_id res chain seq x y z
N MET A 1 -4.46 26.78 24.48
CA MET A 1 -4.22 25.90 25.65
C MET A 1 -4.05 24.52 25.05
N LEU A 2 -2.81 24.07 24.86
CA LEU A 2 -2.47 22.94 23.97
C LEU A 2 -3.04 21.61 24.50
N LYS A 3 -3.82 20.88 23.68
CA LYS A 3 -4.24 19.50 24.00
C LYS A 3 -3.28 18.49 23.38
N GLN A 4 -2.59 17.74 24.24
CA GLN A 4 -1.60 16.74 23.87
C GLN A 4 -2.29 15.39 23.57
N TRP A 5 -2.09 14.84 22.38
CA TRP A 5 -2.58 13.50 22.01
C TRP A 5 -1.40 12.60 21.66
N GLN A 6 -1.34 11.41 22.25
CA GLN A 6 -0.24 10.45 22.07
C GLN A 6 -0.66 9.30 21.14
N PHE A 7 0.12 9.06 20.08
CA PHE A 7 -0.12 7.95 19.15
C PHE A 7 1.13 7.11 18.94
N THR A 8 0.96 5.78 18.99
CA THR A 8 2.05 4.79 18.89
C THR A 8 2.15 4.21 17.48
N LYS A 9 3.37 4.00 16.97
CA LYS A 9 3.60 3.19 15.74
C LYS A 9 4.82 2.28 15.89
N ARG A 10 4.67 1.03 15.43
CA ARG A 10 5.74 0.00 15.31
C ARG A 10 6.84 0.44 14.34
N LYS A 11 8.10 0.20 14.70
CA LYS A 11 9.24 0.20 13.77
C LYS A 11 10.00 -1.13 13.87
N HIS A 12 10.30 -1.72 12.71
CA HIS A 12 11.07 -2.95 12.56
C HIS A 12 12.55 -2.58 12.44
N ASN A 13 13.40 -3.05 13.37
CA ASN A 13 14.84 -3.12 13.18
C ASN A 13 15.21 -4.56 12.83
N SER A 14 16.06 -4.73 11.83
CA SER A 14 16.53 -6.04 11.36
C SER A 14 17.60 -6.63 12.27
N LEU A 15 17.33 -7.86 12.70
CA LEU A 15 18.24 -8.99 12.95
C LEU A 15 19.38 -8.81 13.97
N SER A 16 19.20 -9.42 15.15
CA SER A 16 20.15 -10.43 15.64
C SER A 16 19.40 -11.47 16.49
N ARG A 17 19.74 -12.74 16.27
CA ARG A 17 19.26 -13.90 17.03
C ARG A 17 19.67 -13.73 18.50
N LYS A 18 18.69 -13.47 19.37
CA LYS A 18 18.47 -14.03 20.72
C LYS A 18 17.49 -13.10 21.44
N ARG A 19 16.43 -13.68 21.99
CA ARG A 19 15.33 -13.06 22.78
C ARG A 19 15.69 -11.64 23.30
N GLY A 20 15.24 -10.60 22.61
CA GLY A 20 15.49 -9.21 22.96
C GLY A 20 14.18 -8.45 23.12
N SER A 21 14.00 -7.78 24.26
CA SER A 21 12.84 -6.93 24.54
C SER A 21 12.72 -5.81 23.52
N PHE A 22 11.52 -5.60 22.98
CA PHE A 22 11.19 -4.50 22.09
C PHE A 22 11.16 -3.18 22.88
N GLY A 23 12.16 -2.31 22.67
CA GLY A 23 12.13 -0.94 23.18
C GLY A 23 11.19 -0.06 22.34
N TYR A 24 10.24 0.61 23.00
CA TYR A 24 9.30 1.55 22.37
C TYR A 24 9.92 2.96 22.36
N SER A 25 9.89 3.65 21.22
CA SER A 25 10.11 5.11 21.19
C SER A 25 8.78 5.83 20.91
N GLN A 26 8.46 6.82 21.76
CA GLN A 26 7.26 7.65 21.64
C GLN A 26 7.54 8.83 20.70
N LEU A 27 6.65 9.08 19.73
CA LEU A 27 6.65 10.32 18.94
C LEU A 27 5.42 11.13 19.34
N THR A 28 5.65 12.28 19.95
CA THR A 28 4.62 13.21 20.38
C THR A 28 4.45 14.28 19.32
N TYR A 29 3.24 14.42 18.78
CA TYR A 29 2.89 15.54 17.92
C TYR A 29 2.09 16.57 18.71
N MET A 30 2.51 17.82 18.67
CA MET A 30 1.67 18.94 19.09
C MET A 30 0.70 19.24 17.94
N ILE A 31 -0.60 19.09 18.19
CA ILE A 31 -1.64 19.44 17.23
C ILE A 31 -1.95 20.92 17.42
N PRO A 32 -1.89 21.76 16.36
CA PRO A 32 -2.30 23.16 16.46
C PRO A 32 -3.77 23.28 16.86
N ASP A 33 -4.11 24.23 17.75
CA ASP A 33 -5.44 24.38 18.35
C ASP A 33 -6.58 24.63 17.31
N GLN A 34 -6.27 24.91 16.05
CA GLN A 34 -7.23 25.19 14.96
C GLN A 34 -7.31 24.10 13.87
N VAL A 35 -6.63 22.97 14.05
CA VAL A 35 -6.58 21.91 13.03
C VAL A 35 -7.29 20.66 13.56
N ASP A 36 -8.13 20.06 12.72
CA ASP A 36 -8.73 18.75 13.03
C ASP A 36 -7.61 17.71 13.30
N PRO A 37 -7.56 17.13 14.52
CA PRO A 37 -6.57 16.12 14.90
C PRO A 37 -6.47 14.96 13.90
N LEU A 38 -7.60 14.46 13.39
CA LEU A 38 -7.61 13.30 12.52
C LEU A 38 -7.01 13.63 11.14
N SER A 39 -7.31 14.81 10.61
CA SER A 39 -6.74 15.29 9.35
C SER A 39 -5.24 15.43 9.47
N PHE A 40 -4.75 16.10 10.53
CA PHE A 40 -3.33 16.28 10.78
C PHE A 40 -2.58 14.94 10.88
N LEU A 41 -3.12 13.98 11.64
CA LEU A 41 -2.52 12.65 11.77
C LEU A 41 -2.49 11.90 10.43
N THR A 42 -3.55 12.03 9.64
CA THR A 42 -3.64 11.42 8.31
C THR A 42 -2.59 11.98 7.38
N GLU A 43 -2.42 13.31 7.35
CA GLU A 43 -1.37 13.97 6.57
C GLU A 43 0.02 13.50 6.99
N LYS A 44 0.32 13.46 8.29
CA LYS A 44 1.62 12.97 8.78
C LYS A 44 1.86 11.50 8.47
N ALA A 45 0.82 10.67 8.50
CA ALA A 45 0.91 9.27 8.09
C ALA A 45 1.21 9.15 6.58
N LEU A 46 0.55 9.95 5.73
CA LEU A 46 0.79 9.97 4.29
C LEU A 46 2.18 10.53 3.95
N GLU A 47 2.64 11.60 4.60
CA GLU A 47 4.01 12.10 4.48
C GLU A 47 5.05 11.04 4.86
N PHE A 48 4.81 10.32 5.97
CA PHE A 48 5.66 9.20 6.37
C PHE A 48 5.65 8.10 5.30
N ALA A 49 4.49 7.71 4.79
CA ALA A 49 4.37 6.69 3.74
C ALA A 49 5.15 7.11 2.49
N LYS A 50 5.02 8.38 2.06
CA LYS A 50 5.76 8.95 0.93
C LYS A 50 7.27 8.85 1.13
N ARG A 51 7.78 9.25 2.30
CA ARG A 51 9.21 9.13 2.65
C ARG A 51 9.68 7.69 2.69
N TYR A 52 8.87 6.79 3.26
CA TYR A 52 9.19 5.37 3.32
C TYR A 52 9.26 4.75 1.92
N LEU A 53 8.28 5.02 1.06
CA LEU A 53 8.28 4.55 -0.32
C LEU A 53 9.50 5.08 -1.09
N LYS A 54 9.82 6.38 -0.95
CA LYS A 54 10.97 7.00 -1.62
C LYS A 54 12.29 6.38 -1.17
N LYS A 55 12.44 6.10 0.13
CA LYS A 55 13.66 5.48 0.68
C LYS A 55 13.88 4.07 0.16
N ASN A 56 12.79 3.33 -0.11
CA ASN A 56 12.84 1.93 -0.53
C ASN A 56 12.50 1.78 -2.02
N GLU A 57 12.71 2.83 -2.82
CA GLU A 57 12.42 2.80 -4.25
C GLU A 57 13.61 2.21 -5.05
N PRO A 58 13.37 1.29 -6.02
CA PRO A 58 12.10 0.62 -6.28
C PRO A 58 11.77 -0.39 -5.17
N PHE A 59 10.49 -0.48 -4.81
CA PHE A 59 10.03 -1.45 -3.84
C PHE A 59 10.08 -2.84 -4.49
N THR A 60 10.82 -3.78 -3.90
CA THR A 60 10.99 -5.12 -4.48
C THR A 60 10.36 -6.23 -3.64
N TYR A 61 9.72 -7.19 -4.31
CA TYR A 61 9.27 -8.45 -3.73
C TYR A 61 9.91 -9.60 -4.50
N LYS A 62 10.63 -10.48 -3.78
CA LYS A 62 11.34 -11.63 -4.39
C LYS A 62 10.39 -12.59 -5.12
N GLU A 63 9.29 -12.95 -4.47
CA GLU A 63 8.30 -13.87 -5.03
C GLU A 63 6.94 -13.56 -4.42
N LEU A 64 5.92 -13.47 -5.28
CA LEU A 64 4.53 -13.40 -4.84
C LEU A 64 3.95 -14.80 -4.65
N PRO A 65 2.91 -14.96 -3.82
CA PRO A 65 2.12 -16.20 -3.77
C PRO A 65 1.64 -16.60 -5.16
N ILE A 66 1.58 -17.91 -5.41
CA ILE A 66 1.09 -18.46 -6.68
C ILE A 66 -0.37 -18.03 -6.87
N LEU A 67 -0.64 -17.32 -7.95
CA LEU A 67 -1.99 -16.92 -8.34
C LEU A 67 -2.63 -18.08 -9.12
N LYS A 68 -3.85 -18.43 -8.76
CA LYS A 68 -4.64 -19.44 -9.48
C LYS A 68 -5.76 -18.72 -10.23
N VAL A 69 -5.78 -18.88 -11.55
CA VAL A 69 -6.86 -18.39 -12.41
C VAL A 69 -7.69 -19.61 -12.80
N ARG A 70 -8.96 -19.60 -12.43
CA ARG A 70 -9.92 -20.68 -12.69
C ARG A 70 -11.14 -20.12 -13.42
N GLY A 71 -11.58 -20.82 -14.46
CA GLY A 71 -12.81 -20.56 -15.20
C GLY A 71 -13.28 -21.84 -15.87
N ASP A 72 -14.39 -21.75 -16.60
CA ASP A 72 -14.87 -22.85 -17.42
C ASP A 72 -13.78 -23.15 -18.48
N ASP A 73 -13.16 -24.33 -18.38
CA ASP A 73 -12.00 -24.78 -19.17
C ASP A 73 -10.67 -24.03 -19.02
N ILE A 74 -10.53 -23.19 -17.99
CA ILE A 74 -9.27 -22.49 -17.66
C ILE A 74 -8.79 -22.90 -16.27
N ASN A 75 -7.56 -23.42 -16.19
CA ASN A 75 -6.89 -23.69 -14.92
C ASN A 75 -5.40 -23.35 -15.04
N LEU A 76 -5.06 -22.12 -14.68
CA LEU A 76 -3.71 -21.57 -14.80
C LEU A 76 -3.13 -21.27 -13.42
N GLN A 77 -1.83 -21.52 -13.30
CA GLN A 77 -0.99 -21.07 -12.20
C GLN A 77 -0.05 -20.00 -12.71
N VAL A 78 -0.10 -18.82 -12.12
CA VAL A 78 0.81 -17.71 -12.43
C VAL A 78 1.74 -17.51 -11.25
N ARG A 79 3.04 -17.55 -11.51
CA ARG A 79 4.07 -17.15 -10.56
C ARG A 79 4.68 -15.84 -11.01
N ILE A 80 4.89 -14.94 -10.06
CA ILE A 80 5.54 -13.65 -10.29
C ILE A 80 6.77 -13.58 -9.38
N LYS A 81 7.93 -13.32 -9.98
CA LYS A 81 9.22 -13.19 -9.31
C LYS A 81 9.85 -11.85 -9.60
N ASP A 82 10.65 -11.38 -8.65
CA ASP A 82 11.37 -10.10 -8.70
C ASP A 82 10.45 -8.94 -9.09
N LEU A 83 9.28 -8.89 -8.46
CA LEU A 83 8.37 -7.77 -8.64
C LEU A 83 9.07 -6.51 -8.15
N SER A 84 9.04 -5.48 -8.96
CA SER A 84 9.60 -4.16 -8.69
C SER A 84 8.50 -3.12 -8.93
N VAL A 85 8.25 -2.28 -7.93
CA VAL A 85 7.30 -1.17 -8.01
C VAL A 85 8.06 0.13 -7.84
N ALA A 86 8.10 0.92 -8.90
CA ALA A 86 8.74 2.22 -8.94
C ALA A 86 7.71 3.35 -9.08
N SER A 87 8.15 4.56 -8.76
CA SER A 87 7.38 5.81 -8.75
C SER A 87 6.21 5.83 -7.77
N GLY A 88 6.10 4.85 -6.87
CA GLY A 88 5.08 4.81 -5.83
C GLY A 88 5.15 6.02 -4.89
N ALA A 89 6.32 6.62 -4.67
CA ALA A 89 6.46 7.80 -3.82
C ALA A 89 6.01 9.11 -4.47
N THR A 90 5.60 9.09 -5.75
CA THR A 90 5.19 10.30 -6.48
C THR A 90 3.75 10.72 -6.22
N PHE A 91 3.00 9.95 -5.42
CA PHE A 91 1.60 10.26 -5.17
C PHE A 91 1.41 11.65 -4.55
N ARG A 92 0.26 12.24 -4.87
CA ARG A 92 -0.26 13.44 -4.22
C ARG A 92 -1.54 13.11 -3.48
N THR A 93 -1.74 13.75 -2.34
CA THR A 93 -3.05 13.77 -1.68
C THR A 93 -3.99 14.61 -2.54
N ASP A 94 -5.18 14.08 -2.80
CA ASP A 94 -6.26 14.78 -3.51
C ASP A 94 -7.28 15.33 -2.52
N ASP A 95 -7.68 14.49 -1.56
CA ASP A 95 -8.71 14.84 -0.58
C ASP A 95 -8.50 14.06 0.72
N ILE A 96 -8.84 14.68 1.86
CA ILE A 96 -8.92 14.06 3.18
C ILE A 96 -10.19 14.58 3.84
N ILE A 97 -11.13 13.68 4.10
CA ILE A 97 -12.37 13.96 4.81
C ILE A 97 -12.32 13.19 6.11
N THR A 98 -12.53 13.88 7.22
CA THR A 98 -12.58 13.28 8.55
C THR A 98 -13.93 13.50 9.19
N ASP A 99 -14.26 12.58 10.08
CA ASP A 99 -15.44 12.66 10.94
C ASP A 99 -14.99 12.25 12.34
N PRO A 100 -14.60 13.22 13.19
CA PRO A 100 -14.14 12.95 14.55
C PRO A 100 -15.20 12.29 15.43
N GLU A 101 -16.48 12.61 15.24
CA GLU A 101 -17.58 12.01 16.00
C GLU A 101 -17.69 10.50 15.71
N ARG A 102 -17.56 10.12 14.44
CA ARG A 102 -17.55 8.71 14.02
C ARG A 102 -16.16 8.08 14.02
N MET A 103 -15.14 8.82 14.45
CA MET A 103 -13.74 8.40 14.42
C MET A 103 -13.35 7.81 13.05
N SER A 104 -13.75 8.46 11.96
CA SER A 104 -13.56 7.96 10.60
C SER A 104 -12.74 8.91 9.74
N ILE A 105 -11.96 8.33 8.83
CA ILE A 105 -11.13 9.07 7.87
C ILE A 105 -11.40 8.48 6.50
N ARG A 106 -11.59 9.34 5.51
CA ARG A 106 -11.53 8.99 4.09
C ARG A 106 -10.42 9.81 3.46
N PHE A 107 -9.55 9.17 2.70
CA PHE A 107 -8.53 9.88 1.95
C PHE A 107 -8.55 9.42 0.50
N ARG A 108 -8.17 10.31 -0.39
CA ARG A 108 -7.92 10.00 -1.79
C ARG A 108 -6.51 10.45 -2.14
N ILE A 109 -5.76 9.54 -2.74
CA ILE A 109 -4.44 9.83 -3.30
C ILE A 109 -4.44 9.53 -4.79
N ILE A 110 -3.64 10.30 -5.52
CA ILE A 110 -3.47 10.16 -6.97
C ILE A 110 -2.01 9.85 -7.22
N PHE A 111 -1.76 8.76 -7.94
CA PHE A 111 -0.46 8.41 -8.46
C PHE A 111 -0.34 8.89 -9.91
N PRO A 112 0.49 9.91 -10.19
CA PRO A 112 0.70 10.37 -11.57
C PRO A 112 1.22 9.23 -12.46
N GLN A 113 2.15 8.44 -11.92
CA GLN A 113 2.71 7.26 -12.58
C GLN A 113 3.13 6.21 -11.54
N ILE A 114 2.81 4.95 -11.81
CA ILE A 114 3.40 3.77 -11.13
C ILE A 114 3.95 2.86 -12.21
N ILE A 115 5.17 2.36 -12.00
CA ILE A 115 5.78 1.39 -12.90
C ILE A 115 5.92 0.07 -12.13
N ILE A 116 5.28 -0.97 -12.64
CA ILE A 116 5.34 -2.32 -12.08
C ILE A 116 6.08 -3.20 -13.09
N ALA A 117 7.17 -3.83 -12.66
CA ALA A 117 7.95 -4.72 -13.50
C ALA A 117 8.22 -6.04 -12.77
N GLY A 118 8.47 -7.11 -13.51
CA GLY A 118 8.83 -8.38 -12.92
C GLY A 118 8.97 -9.49 -13.95
N ARG A 119 9.19 -10.70 -13.45
CA ARG A 119 9.24 -11.92 -14.24
C ARG A 119 8.00 -12.75 -13.95
N TYR A 120 7.38 -13.30 -14.99
CA TYR A 120 6.24 -14.18 -14.83
C TYR A 120 6.53 -15.57 -15.37
N SER A 121 5.85 -16.58 -14.81
CA SER A 121 5.69 -17.88 -15.43
C SER A 121 4.25 -18.35 -15.26
N VAL A 122 3.59 -18.67 -16.36
CA VAL A 122 2.26 -19.26 -16.40
C VAL A 122 2.40 -20.73 -16.77
N SER A 123 1.68 -21.61 -16.07
CA SER A 123 1.53 -23.00 -16.49
C SER A 123 0.13 -23.50 -16.15
N GLY A 124 -0.42 -24.39 -16.98
CA GLY A 124 -1.74 -24.94 -16.71
C GLY A 124 -2.42 -25.53 -17.93
N LYS A 125 -3.75 -25.46 -17.93
CA LYS A 125 -4.59 -25.85 -19.06
C LYS A 125 -5.55 -24.72 -19.45
N GLU A 126 -5.78 -24.60 -20.75
CA GLU A 126 -6.78 -23.75 -21.39
C GLU A 126 -7.43 -24.58 -22.49
N GLU A 127 -8.76 -24.71 -22.48
CA GLU A 127 -9.52 -25.53 -23.44
C GLU A 127 -8.96 -26.98 -23.54
N GLY A 128 -8.59 -27.55 -22.40
CA GLY A 128 -7.99 -28.89 -22.31
C GLY A 128 -6.53 -29.00 -22.79
N LYS A 129 -5.97 -27.97 -23.44
CA LYS A 129 -4.59 -27.95 -23.94
C LYS A 129 -3.64 -27.46 -22.85
N LYS A 130 -2.46 -28.08 -22.74
CA LYS A 130 -1.40 -27.63 -21.83
C LYS A 130 -0.79 -26.33 -22.36
N VAL A 131 -0.78 -25.30 -21.53
CA VAL A 131 -0.15 -24.01 -21.85
C VAL A 131 0.96 -23.72 -20.84
N SER A 132 2.07 -23.17 -21.33
CA SER A 132 3.18 -22.71 -20.51
C SER A 132 3.84 -21.51 -21.17
N SER A 133 4.06 -20.46 -20.40
CA SER A 133 4.74 -19.25 -20.87
C SER A 133 5.62 -18.69 -19.75
N LYS A 134 6.75 -18.11 -20.10
CA LYS A 134 7.61 -17.37 -19.17
C LYS A 134 8.11 -16.12 -19.87
N GLY A 135 8.30 -15.05 -19.10
CA GLY A 135 8.78 -13.81 -19.67
C GLY A 135 8.96 -12.72 -18.65
N GLN A 136 9.22 -11.52 -19.16
CA GLN A 136 9.27 -10.30 -18.37
C GLN A 136 8.06 -9.44 -18.70
N PHE A 137 7.58 -8.70 -17.72
CA PHE A 137 6.53 -7.71 -17.92
C PHE A 137 6.95 -6.36 -17.37
N ARG A 138 6.45 -5.30 -18.01
CA ARG A 138 6.49 -3.94 -17.51
C ARG A 138 5.14 -3.29 -17.77
N ILE A 139 4.50 -2.84 -16.70
CA ILE A 139 3.18 -2.21 -16.69
C ILE A 139 3.37 -0.77 -16.20
N GLY A 140 2.95 0.19 -17.00
CA GLY A 140 2.81 1.58 -16.58
C GLY A 140 1.36 1.89 -16.25
N LEU A 141 1.10 2.32 -15.01
CA LEU A 141 -0.19 2.86 -14.57
C LEU A 141 -0.08 4.38 -14.49
N TYR A 142 -1.03 5.10 -15.08
CA TYR A 142 -1.00 6.56 -15.16
C TYR A 142 -2.27 7.16 -14.57
N ASN A 143 -2.10 8.23 -13.79
CA ASN A 143 -3.20 8.95 -13.13
C ASN A 143 -4.15 8.01 -12.36
N SER A 144 -3.59 7.02 -11.67
CA SER A 144 -4.34 6.05 -10.87
C SER A 144 -4.82 6.70 -9.58
N LYS A 145 -6.07 6.44 -9.21
CA LYS A 145 -6.66 6.99 -7.99
C LYS A 145 -6.83 5.86 -6.97
N VAL A 146 -6.44 6.11 -5.73
CA VAL A 146 -6.68 5.20 -4.61
C VAL A 146 -7.48 5.95 -3.56
N THR A 147 -8.60 5.37 -3.15
CA THR A 147 -9.42 5.88 -2.05
C THR A 147 -9.28 4.92 -0.87
N GLY A 148 -8.92 5.45 0.28
CA GLY A 148 -8.88 4.68 1.52
C GLY A 148 -9.95 5.18 2.49
N ARG A 149 -10.53 4.25 3.25
CA ARG A 149 -11.41 4.54 4.38
C ARG A 149 -10.88 3.84 5.62
N LEU A 150 -10.70 4.60 6.68
CA LEU A 150 -10.32 4.13 8.00
C LEU A 150 -11.48 4.36 8.96
N SER A 151 -11.74 3.37 9.81
CA SER A 151 -12.51 3.54 11.04
C SER A 151 -11.58 3.30 12.21
N LEU A 152 -11.60 4.22 13.16
CA LEU A 152 -10.72 4.23 14.31
C LEU A 152 -11.50 3.92 15.60
N LEU A 153 -10.78 3.51 16.63
CA LEU A 153 -11.31 3.30 17.98
C LEU A 153 -10.31 3.85 18.99
N ILE A 154 -10.80 4.45 20.07
CA ILE A 154 -9.96 4.87 21.20
C ILE A 154 -10.10 3.85 22.32
N ILE A 155 -9.00 3.24 22.73
CA ILE A 155 -8.93 2.38 23.93
C ILE A 155 -7.80 2.93 24.80
N GLU A 156 -8.08 3.24 26.06
CA GLU A 156 -7.09 3.75 27.03
C GLU A 156 -6.26 4.94 26.49
N GLY A 157 -6.94 5.89 25.82
CA GLY A 157 -6.30 7.08 25.24
C GLY A 157 -5.45 6.82 23.99
N LYS A 158 -5.44 5.60 23.44
CA LYS A 158 -4.70 5.25 22.21
C LYS A 158 -5.66 5.03 21.05
N ILE A 159 -5.31 5.54 19.86
CA ILE A 159 -6.05 5.27 18.62
C ILE A 159 -5.60 3.94 18.00
N TYR A 160 -6.60 3.13 17.66
CA TYR A 160 -6.45 1.89 16.93
C TYR A 160 -7.22 1.96 15.61
N ILE A 161 -6.69 1.32 14.56
CA ILE A 161 -7.43 1.13 13.32
C ILE A 161 -8.35 -0.08 13.53
N LYS A 162 -9.66 0.19 13.59
CA LYS A 162 -10.70 -0.85 13.66
C LYS A 162 -10.95 -1.46 12.29
N ARG A 163 -10.99 -0.63 11.25
CA ARG A 163 -11.24 -1.06 9.87
C ARG A 163 -10.43 -0.23 8.90
N PHE A 164 -9.93 -0.89 7.86
CA PHE A 164 -9.27 -0.24 6.74
C PHE A 164 -9.78 -0.86 5.44
N ASP A 165 -10.47 -0.06 4.64
CA ASP A 165 -10.89 -0.41 3.29
C ASP A 165 -10.09 0.42 2.30
N MET A 166 -9.69 -0.18 1.19
CA MET A 166 -8.98 0.50 0.11
C MET A 166 -9.57 0.10 -1.23
N ASP A 167 -9.99 1.11 -1.98
CA ASP A 167 -10.45 0.98 -3.35
C ASP A 167 -9.44 1.62 -4.29
N TYR A 168 -9.26 1.01 -5.46
CA TYR A 168 -8.39 1.53 -6.49
C TYR A 168 -9.15 1.68 -7.81
N PHE A 169 -8.86 2.78 -8.50
CA PHE A 169 -9.29 3.03 -9.86
C PHE A 169 -8.05 3.15 -10.74
N ILE A 170 -7.88 2.16 -11.61
CA ILE A 170 -6.87 2.18 -12.66
C ILE A 170 -7.54 2.69 -13.92
N ASN A 171 -7.09 3.84 -14.39
CA ASN A 171 -7.62 4.41 -15.63
C ASN A 171 -7.19 3.53 -16.83
N ASN A 172 -7.96 3.51 -17.92
CA ASN A 172 -7.78 2.62 -19.08
C ASN A 172 -6.44 2.78 -19.84
N ASN A 173 -5.54 3.66 -19.38
CA ASN A 173 -4.21 3.90 -19.95
C ASN A 173 -3.16 2.90 -19.43
N LEU A 174 -3.53 1.63 -19.36
CA LEU A 174 -2.63 0.52 -19.06
C LEU A 174 -1.70 0.30 -20.27
N LYS A 175 -0.41 0.58 -20.11
CA LYS A 175 0.59 0.24 -21.14
C LYS A 175 1.29 -1.05 -20.74
N PHE A 176 0.99 -2.12 -21.47
CA PHE A 176 1.70 -3.39 -21.38
C PHE A 176 2.83 -3.41 -22.41
N ARG A 177 4.05 -3.72 -21.97
CA ARG A 177 5.13 -4.09 -22.88
C ARG A 177 5.54 -5.52 -22.56
N TRP A 178 5.49 -6.37 -23.59
CA TRP A 178 5.97 -7.73 -23.54
C TRP A 178 7.20 -7.84 -24.43
N ASN A 179 8.28 -8.39 -23.88
CA ASN A 179 9.45 -8.80 -24.63
C ASN A 179 9.53 -10.32 -24.50
N SER A 180 9.21 -11.02 -25.60
CA SER A 180 9.39 -12.46 -25.78
C SER A 180 10.85 -12.79 -26.07
#